data_AF-A0A934U6Y2-F1
#
_entry.id   AF-A0A934U6Y2-F1
#
_cell.length_a   1.000
_cell.length_b   1.000
_cell.length_c   1.000
_cell.angle_alpha   90.00
_cell.angle_beta   90.00
_cell.angle_gamma   90.00
#
_symmetry.space_group_name_H-M   'P 1'
#
loop_
_entity.id
_entity.type
_entity.pdbx_description
1 polymer ?
#
loop_
_entity_poly.entity_id
_entity_poly.type
_entity_poly.pdbx_seq_one_letter_code
_entity_poly.pdbx_strand_id
1 'polypeptide(L)' 'MRSSGPDGQVRASLGDPLLDDYLRFVAARSRPNTVLATAYDLKVFFSVVGKEPARVSTTDVME' A
#
# COMPACT_ATOMS: atom_id res chain seq x y z
N MET A 1 5.19 8.15 2.93
CA MET A 1 5.67 6.77 2.91
C MET A 1 7.00 6.73 3.65
N ARG A 2 7.05 6.01 4.77
CA ARG A 2 8.26 5.83 5.58
C ARG A 2 8.77 4.39 5.33
N SER A 3 10.08 4.19 5.26
CA SER A 3 10.73 2.88 5.12
C SER A 3 11.73 2.69 6.25
N SER A 4 11.39 1.90 7.28
CA SER A 4 12.33 1.61 8.36
C SER A 4 11.99 0.27 9.00
N GLY A 5 12.92 -0.68 8.95
CA GLY A 5 12.80 -1.97 9.64
C GLY A 5 14.17 -2.40 10.18
N PRO A 6 14.24 -2.88 11.44
CA PRO A 6 15.50 -3.27 12.10
C PRO A 6 16.17 -4.51 11.49
N ASP A 7 15.45 -5.28 10.66
CA ASP A 7 15.89 -6.58 10.13
C ASP A 7 16.29 -6.53 8.64
N GLY A 8 16.50 -5.33 8.07
CA GLY A 8 16.69 -5.13 6.62
C GLY A 8 15.40 -5.26 5.79
N GLN A 9 14.26 -5.50 6.42
CA GLN A 9 12.95 -5.48 5.77
C GLN A 9 12.47 -4.04 5.53
N VAL A 10 12.14 -3.72 4.28
CA VAL A 10 11.45 -2.47 3.96
C VAL A 10 10.02 -2.55 4.48
N ARG A 11 9.71 -1.69 5.47
CA ARG A 11 8.37 -1.50 6.00
C ARG A 11 7.80 -0.21 5.45
N ALA A 12 6.91 -0.31 4.47
CA ALA A 12 6.13 0.82 3.97
C ALA A 12 4.81 0.91 4.76
N SER A 13 4.40 2.14 5.09
CA SER A 13 3.10 2.43 5.70
C SER A 13 2.46 3.64 5.02
N LEU A 14 1.15 3.53 4.81
CA LEU A 14 0.25 4.52 4.23
C LEU A 14 -0.72 5.13 5.27
N GLY A 15 -0.75 4.59 6.49
CA GLY A 15 -1.53 5.12 7.61
C GLY A 15 -2.97 4.61 7.70
N ASP A 16 -3.38 3.73 6.77
CA ASP A 16 -4.64 2.99 6.82
C ASP A 16 -4.34 1.52 7.22
N PRO A 17 -5.03 0.95 8.22
CA PRO A 17 -4.75 -0.41 8.69
C PRO A 17 -4.87 -1.48 7.61
N LEU A 18 -5.85 -1.38 6.69
CA LEU A 18 -6.04 -2.38 5.64
C LEU A 18 -4.88 -2.34 4.65
N LEU A 19 -4.44 -1.14 4.28
CA LEU A 19 -3.31 -0.95 3.36
C LEU A 19 -1.99 -1.37 4.00
N ASP A 20 -1.79 -1.05 5.28
CA ASP A 20 -0.58 -1.41 6.01
C ASP A 20 -0.50 -2.94 6.22
N ASP A 21 -1.62 -3.61 6.47
CA ASP A 21 -1.71 -5.06 6.54
C ASP A 21 -1.35 -5.72 5.21
N TYR A 22 -1.87 -5.19 4.10
CA TYR A 22 -1.52 -5.65 2.75
C TYR A 22 -0.04 -5.42 2.43
N LEU A 23 0.54 -4.27 2.82
CA LEU A 23 1.97 -4.01 2.60
C LEU A 23 2.87 -4.94 3.43
N ARG A 24 2.48 -5.31 4.66
CA ARG A 24 3.18 -6.35 5.42
C ARG A 24 3.13 -7.70 4.71
N PHE A 25 1.98 -8.06 4.13
CA PHE A 25 1.82 -9.26 3.32
C PHE A 25 2.76 -9.24 2.10
N VAL A 26 2.83 -8.13 1.36
CA VAL A 26 3.73 -8.00 0.21
C VAL A 26 5.20 -8.08 0.63
N ALA A 27 5.59 -7.41 1.72
CA ALA A 27 6.95 -7.42 2.24
C ALA A 27 7.46 -8.81 2.63
N ALA A 28 6.57 -9.71 3.04
CA ALA A 28 6.93 -11.09 3.37
C ALA A 28 7.35 -11.94 2.14
N ARG A 29 7.03 -11.50 0.92
CA ARG A 29 7.24 -12.30 -0.32
C ARG A 29 8.07 -11.60 -1.38
N SER A 30 8.21 -10.29 -1.28
CA SER A 30 8.73 -9.46 -2.36
C SER A 30 10.04 -8.78 -1.99
N ARG A 31 10.83 -8.43 -3.02
CA ARG A 31 12.04 -7.62 -2.84
C ARG A 31 11.66 -6.20 -2.41
N PRO A 32 12.55 -5.49 -1.67
CA PRO A 32 12.36 -4.10 -1.26
C PRO A 32 11.77 -3.17 -2.33
N ASN A 33 12.32 -3.18 -3.55
CA ASN A 33 11.85 -2.30 -4.62
C ASN A 33 10.40 -2.57 -5.03
N THR A 34 9.97 -3.84 -5.04
CA THR A 34 8.58 -4.22 -5.31
C THR A 34 7.66 -3.73 -4.20
N VAL A 35 8.05 -3.86 -2.92
CA VAL A 35 7.27 -3.32 -1.79
C VAL A 35 7.08 -1.81 -1.94
N LEU A 36 8.15 -1.10 -2.31
CA LEU A 36 8.08 0.35 -2.49
C LEU A 36 7.19 0.74 -3.66
N ALA A 37 7.30 0.05 -4.79
CA ALA A 37 6.45 0.26 -5.96
C ALA A 37 4.97 0.01 -5.63
N THR A 38 4.65 -1.11 -4.98
CA THR A 38 3.27 -1.41 -4.57
C THR A 38 2.72 -0.36 -3.60
N ALA A 39 3.50 0.09 -2.62
CA ALA A 39 3.06 1.15 -1.72
C ALA A 39 2.82 2.48 -2.45
N TYR A 40 3.62 2.79 -3.46
CA TYR A 40 3.42 3.97 -4.30
C TYR A 40 2.13 3.86 -5.14
N ASP A 41 1.90 2.72 -5.79
CA ASP A 41 0.70 2.48 -6.59
C ASP A 41 -0.57 2.61 -5.75
N LEU A 42 -0.59 2.01 -4.55
CA LEU A 42 -1.71 2.14 -3.61
C LEU A 42 -1.90 3.59 -3.16
N LYS A 43 -0.81 4.30 -2.84
CA LYS A 43 -0.90 5.72 -2.46
C LYS A 43 -1.57 6.53 -3.57
N VAL A 44 -1.11 6.36 -4.81
CA VAL A 44 -1.65 7.10 -5.96
C VAL A 44 -3.11 6.71 -6.19
N PHE A 45 -3.42 5.41 -6.23
CA PHE A 45 -4.77 4.91 -6.43
C PHE A 45 -5.77 5.49 -5.43
N PHE A 46 -5.51 5.37 -4.13
CA PHE A 46 -6.44 5.88 -3.11
C PHE A 46 -6.47 7.41 -3.03
N SER A 47 -5.41 8.10 -3.49
CA SER A 47 -5.45 9.56 -3.63
C SER A 47 -6.34 10.00 -4.79
N VAL A 48 -6.40 9.22 -5.88
CA VAL A 48 -7.28 9.49 -7.03
C VAL A 48 -8.74 9.13 -6.70
N VAL A 49 -8.97 7.95 -6.12
CA VAL A 49 -10.32 7.50 -5.77
C VAL A 49 -10.94 8.35 -4.65
N GLY A 50 -10.13 8.86 -3.72
CA GLY A 50 -10.59 9.78 -2.68
C GLY A 50 -11.55 9.17 -1.66
N LYS A 51 -11.61 7.84 -1.57
CA LYS A 51 -12.45 7.10 -0.62
C LYS A 51 -11.59 6.24 0.30
N GLU A 52 -12.14 5.96 1.49
CA GLU A 52 -11.59 4.94 2.39
C GLU A 52 -11.50 3.59 1.67
N PRO A 53 -10.41 2.80 1.85
CA PRO A 53 -10.22 1.55 1.14
C PRO A 53 -11.40 0.58 1.21
N ALA A 54 -12.05 0.47 2.38
CA ALA A 54 -13.20 -0.40 2.58
C ALA A 54 -14.49 0.07 1.87
N ARG A 55 -14.52 1.30 1.34
CA ARG A 55 -15.67 1.90 0.66
C ARG A 55 -15.50 1.98 -0.86
N VAL A 56 -14.35 1.56 -1.39
CA VAL A 56 -14.12 1.53 -2.83
C VAL A 56 -14.94 0.42 -3.46
N SER A 57 -15.67 0.76 -4.52
CA SER A 57 -16.48 -0.17 -5.31
C SER A 57 -15.95 -0.26 -6.74
N THR A 58 -16.47 -1.21 -7.52
CA THR A 58 -16.10 -1.36 -8.94
C THR A 58 -16.41 -0.13 -9.78
N THR A 59 -17.49 0.60 -9.46
CA THR A 59 -17.87 1.83 -10.16
C THR A 59 -16.79 2.90 -10.01
N ASP A 60 -16.08 2.93 -8.89
CA ASP A 60 -15.03 3.93 -8.64
C ASP A 60 -13.73 3.69 -9.44
N VAL A 61 -13.64 2.55 -10.14
CA VAL A 61 -12.43 2.11 -10.84
C VAL A 61 -12.64 2.04 -12.37
N MET A 62 -13.88 1.95 -12.83
CA MET A 62 -14.23 1.64 -14.23
C MET A 62 -14.80 2.82 -15.02
N GLU A 63 -14.80 4.03 -14.44
CA GLU A 63 -15.20 5.28 -15.11
C GLU A 63 -13.98 6.03 -15.67
#